data_AF-A0A644WI17-F1
#
_entry.id   AF-A0A644WI17-F1
#
_cell.length_a   1.000
_cell.length_b   1.000
_cell.length_c   1.000
_cell.angle_alpha   90.00
_cell.angle_beta   90.00
_cell.angle_gamma   90.00
#
_symmetry.space_group_name_H-M   'P 1'
#
loop_
_entity.id
_entity.type
_entity.pdbx_description
1 polymer ?
#
loop_
_entity_poly.entity_id
_entity_poly.type
_entity_poly.pdbx_seq_one_letter_code
_entity_poly.pdbx_strand_id
1 'polypeptide(L)'
;MGNTLYIGSLQSEVYFCIYEKDYEQYKKNDIPIEDAEVKNRFEIRLKNERAYYAVRDLLVYDNPEHTAFKIINRYIRFVDKDDSKPRSDWKLNEEWAWFIGNNRERLKLTTKPEPYSFQRTLNWLSHQVAPTLKVAIKLDEINQTQVVKDILDHAKLTDRHKQILKQQSVKEQDVITTKK
;
A
#
# COMPACT_ATOMS: atom_id res chain seq x y z
N MET A 1 -12.46 -16.17 -10.84
CA MET A 1 -13.16 -15.06 -10.16
C MET A 1 -12.56 -14.95 -8.78
N GLY A 2 -12.18 -13.77 -8.32
CA GLY A 2 -11.60 -13.62 -6.99
C GLY A 2 -12.64 -13.45 -5.89
N ASN A 3 -12.30 -13.95 -4.69
CA ASN A 3 -13.20 -13.98 -3.55
C ASN A 3 -13.08 -12.75 -2.64
N THR A 4 -14.19 -12.39 -1.99
CA THR A 4 -14.22 -11.34 -0.97
C THR A 4 -15.26 -11.67 0.10
N LEU A 5 -14.85 -11.56 1.36
CA LEU A 5 -15.69 -11.74 2.53
C LEU A 5 -15.82 -10.41 3.29
N TYR A 6 -17.06 -9.97 3.44
CA TYR A 6 -17.41 -8.78 4.21
C TYR A 6 -18.12 -9.20 5.50
N ILE A 7 -17.68 -8.66 6.64
CA ILE A 7 -18.30 -8.93 7.95
C ILE A 7 -18.64 -7.60 8.61
N GLY A 8 -19.93 -7.43 8.92
CA GLY A 8 -20.49 -6.17 9.41
C GLY A 8 -20.98 -5.25 8.29
N SER A 9 -21.52 -4.10 8.67
CA SER A 9 -22.01 -3.08 7.74
C SER A 9 -20.98 -1.97 7.58
N LEU A 10 -20.89 -1.38 6.38
CA LEU A 10 -20.04 -0.19 6.14
C LEU A 10 -20.43 1.01 7.02
N GLN A 11 -21.66 1.06 7.53
CA GLN A 11 -22.13 2.11 8.45
C GLN A 11 -21.76 1.83 9.92
N SER A 12 -21.43 0.58 10.25
CA SER A 12 -21.09 0.21 11.62
C SER A 12 -19.69 0.70 12.02
N GLU A 13 -19.43 0.72 13.33
CA GLU A 13 -18.15 1.18 13.86
C GLU A 13 -17.00 0.18 13.68
N VAL A 14 -17.31 -1.08 13.33
CA VAL A 14 -16.33 -2.13 13.04
C VAL A 14 -16.78 -2.90 11.80
N TYR A 15 -15.93 -2.91 10.79
CA TYR A 15 -16.18 -3.62 9.53
C TYR A 15 -14.92 -4.34 9.07
N PHE A 16 -15.07 -5.59 8.65
CA PHE A 16 -13.97 -6.39 8.10
C PHE A 16 -14.16 -6.62 6.61
N CYS A 17 -13.06 -6.57 5.88
CA CYS A 17 -12.99 -6.90 4.46
C CYS A 17 -11.78 -7.81 4.23
N ILE A 18 -12.04 -9.04 3.78
CA ILE A 18 -11.02 -10.05 3.51
C ILE A 18 -11.14 -10.41 2.04
N TYR A 19 -10.08 -10.23 1.26
CA TYR A 19 -10.15 -10.43 -0.19
C TYR A 19 -8.83 -10.86 -0.80
N GLU A 20 -8.94 -11.47 -1.97
CA GLU A 20 -7.82 -11.80 -2.86
C GLU A 20 -7.29 -10.50 -3.47
N LYS A 21 -6.20 -10.01 -2.88
CA LYS A 21 -5.57 -8.74 -3.23
C LYS A 21 -4.86 -8.83 -4.58
N ASP A 22 -4.25 -9.95 -4.88
CA ASP A 22 -3.62 -10.23 -6.17
C ASP A 22 -4.62 -10.13 -7.32
N TYR A 23 -5.80 -10.74 -7.17
CA TYR A 23 -6.86 -10.67 -8.16
C TYR A 23 -7.45 -9.26 -8.27
N GLU A 24 -7.56 -8.53 -7.15
CA GLU A 24 -7.98 -7.12 -7.16
C GLU A 24 -6.96 -6.21 -7.88
N GLN A 25 -5.65 -6.48 -7.73
CA GLN A 25 -4.60 -5.77 -8.45
C GLN A 25 -4.59 -6.10 -9.95
N TYR A 26 -4.74 -7.39 -10.31
CA TYR A 26 -4.90 -7.80 -11.70
C TYR A 26 -6.05 -7.06 -12.38
N LYS A 27 -7.24 -7.07 -11.75
CA LYS A 27 -8.42 -6.40 -12.34
C LYS A 27 -8.31 -4.88 -12.46
N LYS A 28 -7.63 -4.21 -11.53
CA LYS A 28 -7.58 -2.74 -11.48
C LYS A 28 -6.39 -2.15 -12.21
N ASN A 29 -5.26 -2.84 -12.13
CA ASN A 29 -3.95 -2.31 -12.53
C ASN A 29 -3.23 -3.22 -13.54
N ASP A 30 -3.87 -4.31 -14.01
CA ASP A 30 -3.33 -5.28 -14.98
C ASP A 30 -2.00 -5.92 -14.56
N ILE A 31 -1.79 -6.03 -13.24
CA ILE A 31 -0.61 -6.69 -12.66
C ILE A 31 -0.86 -8.21 -12.68
N PRO A 32 0.01 -9.03 -13.31
CA PRO A 32 -0.12 -10.48 -13.29
C PRO A 32 -0.24 -11.04 -11.86
N ILE A 33 -1.10 -12.05 -11.67
CA ILE A 33 -1.36 -12.64 -10.35
C ILE A 33 -0.05 -13.17 -9.73
N GLU A 34 0.83 -13.73 -10.54
CA GLU A 34 2.15 -14.23 -10.13
C GLU A 34 3.05 -13.12 -9.57
N ASP A 35 2.99 -11.91 -10.14
CA ASP A 35 3.79 -10.75 -9.77
C ASP A 35 3.25 -9.99 -8.55
N ALA A 36 2.01 -10.29 -8.12
CA ALA A 36 1.41 -9.62 -6.97
C ALA A 36 2.14 -9.99 -5.66
N GLU A 37 2.73 -8.98 -5.02
CA GLU A 37 3.44 -9.12 -3.74
C GLU A 37 2.54 -9.61 -2.60
N VAL A 38 1.27 -9.17 -2.61
CA VAL A 38 0.29 -9.54 -1.59
C VAL A 38 -0.83 -10.34 -2.24
N LYS A 39 -0.95 -11.61 -1.82
CA LYS A 39 -2.02 -12.51 -2.30
C LYS A 39 -3.35 -12.21 -1.65
N ASN A 40 -3.42 -12.20 -0.32
CA ASN A 40 -4.64 -11.93 0.44
C ASN A 40 -4.47 -10.68 1.32
N ARG A 41 -5.54 -9.91 1.48
CA ARG A 41 -5.58 -8.78 2.43
C ARG A 41 -6.73 -8.92 3.40
N PHE A 42 -6.40 -8.76 4.68
CA PHE A 42 -7.35 -8.67 5.78
C PHE A 42 -7.39 -7.21 6.27
N GLU A 43 -8.51 -6.52 6.06
CA GLU A 43 -8.70 -5.12 6.47
C GLU A 43 -9.67 -5.04 7.65
N ILE A 44 -9.28 -4.30 8.69
CA ILE A 44 -10.15 -3.88 9.79
C ILE A 44 -10.42 -2.39 9.61
N ARG A 45 -11.69 -2.00 9.51
CA ARG A 45 -12.10 -0.60 9.43
C ARG A 45 -12.85 -0.24 10.70
N LEU A 46 -12.36 0.80 11.38
CA LEU A 46 -12.89 1.28 12.64
C LEU A 46 -13.39 2.71 12.48
N LYS A 47 -14.47 3.07 13.18
CA LYS A 47 -15.00 4.44 13.24
C LYS A 47 -15.27 4.87 14.68
N ASN A 48 -15.41 6.17 14.88
CA ASN A 48 -15.86 6.79 16.13
C ASN A 48 -15.13 6.24 17.37
N GLU A 49 -15.88 5.76 18.38
CA GLU A 49 -15.34 5.25 19.63
C GLU A 49 -14.41 4.05 19.42
N ARG A 50 -14.76 3.12 18.51
CA ARG A 50 -13.92 1.95 18.23
C ARG A 50 -12.56 2.33 17.67
N ALA A 51 -12.51 3.33 16.80
CA ALA A 51 -11.24 3.87 16.30
C ALA A 51 -10.44 4.55 17.41
N TYR A 52 -11.10 5.35 18.25
CA TYR A 52 -10.45 6.02 19.38
C TYR A 52 -9.80 5.01 20.35
N TYR A 53 -10.53 3.98 20.77
CA TYR A 53 -10.00 2.97 21.68
C TYR A 53 -8.90 2.11 21.07
N ALA A 54 -8.99 1.79 19.77
CA ALA A 54 -7.93 1.05 19.08
C ALA A 54 -6.63 1.86 19.02
N VAL A 55 -6.70 3.16 18.73
CA VAL A 55 -5.50 4.03 18.75
C VAL A 55 -4.95 4.15 20.16
N ARG A 56 -5.79 4.28 21.18
CA ARG A 56 -5.33 4.29 22.58
C ARG A 56 -4.61 3.00 22.97
N ASP A 57 -5.19 1.85 22.63
CA ASP A 57 -4.58 0.55 22.89
C ASP A 57 -3.22 0.44 22.18
N LEU A 58 -3.16 0.85 20.90
CA LEU A 58 -1.92 0.88 20.13
C LEU A 58 -0.85 1.78 20.78
N LEU A 59 -1.21 2.99 21.22
CA LEU A 59 -0.28 3.92 21.87
C LEU A 59 0.22 3.41 23.23
N VAL A 60 -0.62 2.67 23.95
CA VAL A 60 -0.27 2.11 25.27
C VAL A 60 0.71 0.95 25.13
N TYR A 61 0.48 0.05 24.16
CA TYR A 61 1.26 -1.18 24.04
C TYR A 61 2.37 -1.12 22.99
N ASP A 62 2.37 -0.10 22.13
CA ASP A 62 3.25 0.04 20.96
C ASP A 62 3.34 -1.26 20.15
N ASN A 63 2.22 -1.97 20.07
CA ASN A 63 2.14 -3.30 19.49
C ASN A 63 0.89 -3.43 18.61
N PRO A 64 1.02 -3.18 17.30
CA PRO A 64 -0.11 -3.21 16.38
C PRO A 64 -0.63 -4.63 16.13
N GLU A 65 0.23 -5.65 16.23
CA GLU A 65 -0.21 -7.04 16.18
C GLU A 65 -1.17 -7.34 17.34
N HIS A 66 -0.78 -6.94 18.57
CA HIS A 66 -1.63 -7.09 19.74
C HIS A 66 -2.98 -6.39 19.55
N THR A 67 -2.97 -5.11 19.19
CA THR A 67 -4.20 -4.34 19.01
C THR A 67 -5.09 -4.92 17.89
N ALA A 68 -4.51 -5.30 16.74
CA ALA A 68 -5.27 -5.84 15.62
C ALA A 68 -5.91 -7.20 15.96
N PHE A 69 -5.14 -8.16 16.49
CA PHE A 69 -5.69 -9.48 16.81
C PHE A 69 -6.61 -9.47 18.04
N LYS A 70 -6.40 -8.56 19.00
CA LYS A 70 -7.37 -8.33 20.08
C LYS A 70 -8.74 -7.92 19.54
N ILE A 71 -8.77 -7.08 18.50
CA ILE A 71 -10.01 -6.71 17.81
C ILE A 71 -10.56 -7.91 17.05
N ILE A 72 -9.76 -8.56 16.20
CA ILE A 72 -10.21 -9.71 15.39
C ILE A 72 -10.83 -10.81 16.27
N ASN A 73 -10.11 -11.24 17.31
CA ASN A 73 -10.51 -12.34 18.19
C ASN A 73 -11.80 -12.05 18.98
N ARG A 74 -12.18 -10.77 19.12
CA ARG A 74 -13.44 -10.38 19.75
C ARG A 74 -14.65 -10.63 18.85
N TYR A 75 -14.48 -10.59 17.53
CA TYR A 75 -15.58 -10.61 16.57
C TYR A 75 -15.63 -11.87 15.70
N ILE A 76 -14.46 -12.48 15.41
CA ILE A 76 -14.35 -13.57 14.45
C ILE A 76 -13.51 -14.69 15.07
N ARG A 77 -14.03 -15.91 14.96
CA ARG A 77 -13.27 -17.14 15.15
C ARG A 77 -13.67 -18.15 14.10
N PHE A 78 -12.69 -18.80 13.49
CA PHE A 78 -12.91 -19.96 12.64
C PHE A 78 -12.65 -21.22 13.45
N VAL A 79 -13.59 -22.16 13.37
CA VAL A 79 -13.66 -23.33 14.23
C VAL A 79 -13.99 -24.56 13.40
N ASP A 80 -13.52 -25.72 13.86
CA ASP A 80 -13.83 -26.99 13.24
C ASP A 80 -15.20 -27.47 13.72
N LYS A 81 -16.09 -27.81 12.78
CA LYS A 81 -17.45 -28.24 13.07
C LYS A 81 -17.43 -29.58 13.80
N ASP A 82 -18.01 -29.60 15.00
CA ASP A 82 -18.19 -30.81 15.81
C ASP A 82 -19.66 -30.90 16.24
N ASP A 83 -20.44 -31.69 15.51
CA ASP A 83 -21.87 -31.85 15.77
C ASP A 83 -22.17 -32.56 17.10
N SER A 84 -21.17 -33.16 17.76
CA SER A 84 -21.31 -33.76 19.08
C SER A 84 -21.30 -32.74 20.23
N LYS A 85 -20.91 -31.49 19.94
CA LYS A 85 -20.74 -30.41 20.94
C LYS A 85 -21.54 -29.17 20.59
N PRO A 86 -21.94 -28.37 21.60
CA PRO A 86 -22.50 -27.05 21.32
C PRO A 86 -21.50 -26.18 20.56
N ARG A 87 -22.00 -25.30 19.70
CA ARG A 87 -21.18 -24.39 18.86
C ARG A 87 -20.19 -23.53 19.64
N SER A 88 -20.47 -23.23 20.91
CA SER A 88 -19.58 -22.50 21.80
C SER A 88 -18.24 -23.23 22.01
N ASP A 89 -18.28 -24.56 22.00
CA ASP A 89 -17.20 -25.45 22.41
C ASP A 89 -16.48 -26.10 21.23
N TRP A 90 -16.83 -25.68 20.00
CA TRP A 90 -16.11 -26.09 18.80
C TRP A 90 -14.65 -25.63 18.88
N LYS A 91 -13.73 -26.54 18.55
CA LYS A 91 -12.28 -26.30 18.61
C LYS A 91 -11.91 -25.23 17.59
N LEU A 92 -10.98 -24.34 17.97
CA LEU A 92 -10.38 -23.37 17.06
C LEU A 92 -9.67 -24.11 15.91
N ASN A 93 -9.96 -23.72 14.68
CA ASN A 93 -9.29 -24.27 13.51
C ASN A 93 -7.78 -23.96 13.57
N GLU A 94 -6.96 -24.93 13.17
CA GLU A 94 -5.50 -24.83 13.33
C GLU A 94 -4.85 -23.77 12.43
N GLU A 95 -5.34 -23.59 11.20
CA GLU A 95 -4.86 -22.53 10.30
C GLU A 95 -5.22 -21.15 10.83
N TRP A 96 -6.44 -21.02 11.37
CA TRP A 96 -6.87 -19.78 12.01
C TRP A 96 -6.07 -19.48 13.27
N ALA A 97 -5.81 -20.49 14.10
CA ALA A 97 -4.96 -20.38 15.28
C ALA A 97 -3.57 -19.85 14.91
N TRP A 98 -2.96 -20.42 13.86
CA TRP A 98 -1.68 -19.96 13.34
C TRP A 98 -1.75 -18.51 12.84
N PHE A 99 -2.79 -18.16 12.07
CA PHE A 99 -3.00 -16.80 11.56
C PHE A 99 -3.05 -15.76 12.69
N ILE A 100 -3.82 -16.01 13.75
CA ILE A 100 -3.97 -15.08 14.89
C ILE A 100 -2.77 -15.06 15.85
N GLY A 101 -1.71 -15.82 15.57
CA GLY A 101 -0.43 -15.72 16.27
C GLY A 101 -0.03 -16.93 17.12
N ASN A 102 -0.81 -18.03 17.13
CA ASN A 102 -0.37 -19.24 17.84
C ASN A 102 0.81 -19.89 17.10
N ASN A 103 1.89 -20.17 17.83
CA ASN A 103 3.07 -20.89 17.32
C ASN A 103 3.76 -20.25 16.10
N ARG A 104 3.65 -18.92 15.91
CA ARG A 104 4.42 -18.18 14.90
C ARG A 104 5.17 -16.98 15.49
N GLU A 105 6.18 -16.50 14.77
CA GLU A 105 6.86 -15.26 15.14
C GLU A 105 5.91 -14.06 15.11
N ARG A 106 6.21 -13.07 15.95
CA ARG A 106 5.49 -11.79 15.97
C ARG A 106 5.62 -11.09 14.61
N LEU A 107 4.55 -10.44 14.18
CA LEU A 107 4.55 -9.61 12.99
C LEU A 107 5.51 -8.44 13.19
N LYS A 108 6.50 -8.34 12.31
CA LYS A 108 7.40 -7.19 12.24
C LYS A 108 6.74 -6.14 11.36
N LEU A 109 6.47 -4.96 11.91
CA LEU A 109 6.19 -3.79 11.09
C LEU A 109 7.48 -3.34 10.40
N THR A 110 7.79 -3.96 9.27
CA THR A 110 8.87 -3.48 8.43
C THR A 110 8.29 -2.49 7.43
N THR A 111 8.77 -1.25 7.46
CA THR A 111 8.76 -0.45 6.24
C THR A 111 9.84 -1.05 5.35
N LYS A 112 9.48 -1.67 4.22
CA LYS A 112 10.46 -1.80 3.14
C LYS A 112 10.69 -0.37 2.65
N PRO A 113 11.86 0.26 2.86
CA PRO A 113 12.14 1.50 2.17
C PRO A 113 12.17 1.16 0.69
N GLU A 114 11.13 1.52 -0.06
CA GLU A 114 11.20 1.44 -1.51
C GLU A 114 12.36 2.34 -1.95
N PRO A 115 13.33 1.80 -2.71
CA PRO A 115 14.39 2.65 -3.25
C PRO A 115 13.72 3.74 -4.08
N TYR A 116 14.12 4.99 -3.84
CA TYR A 116 13.56 6.14 -4.54
C TYR A 116 13.59 5.91 -6.06
N SER A 117 12.40 5.87 -6.67
CA SER A 117 12.23 5.68 -8.11
C SER A 117 11.81 6.99 -8.77
N PHE A 118 12.64 7.49 -9.68
CA PHE A 118 12.32 8.67 -10.49
C PHE A 118 11.18 8.40 -11.49
N GLN A 119 10.84 7.12 -11.74
CA GLN A 119 9.74 6.73 -12.63
C GLN A 119 8.39 7.31 -12.18
N ARG A 120 8.16 7.40 -10.86
CA ARG A 120 6.94 8.01 -10.33
C ARG A 120 6.84 9.50 -10.68
N THR A 121 7.96 10.22 -10.64
CA THR A 121 8.04 11.62 -11.04
C THR A 121 7.81 11.78 -12.54
N LEU A 122 8.38 10.90 -13.37
CA LEU A 122 8.13 10.88 -14.81
C LEU A 122 6.67 10.60 -15.15
N ASN A 123 6.06 9.62 -14.50
CA ASN A 123 4.64 9.30 -14.70
C ASN A 123 3.75 10.47 -14.29
N TRP A 124 4.01 11.12 -13.16
CA TRP A 124 3.29 12.33 -12.75
C TRP A 124 3.46 13.46 -13.79
N LEU A 125 4.69 13.71 -14.25
CA LEU A 125 4.98 14.75 -15.24
C LEU A 125 4.23 14.47 -16.55
N SER A 126 4.25 13.23 -17.03
CA SER A 126 3.55 12.80 -18.24
C SER A 126 2.03 12.97 -18.14
N HIS A 127 1.43 12.60 -17.02
CA HIS A 127 -0.03 12.59 -16.89
C HIS A 127 -0.62 13.93 -16.44
N GLN A 128 0.11 14.71 -15.63
CA GLN A 128 -0.42 15.92 -15.00
C GLN A 128 0.11 17.21 -15.63
N VAL A 129 1.34 17.21 -16.16
CA VAL A 129 2.01 18.44 -16.62
C VAL A 129 2.13 18.49 -18.14
N ALA A 130 2.42 17.35 -18.79
CA ALA A 130 2.73 17.29 -20.21
C ALA A 130 1.65 17.89 -21.14
N PRO A 131 0.33 17.68 -20.92
CA PRO A 131 -0.69 18.27 -21.78
C PRO A 131 -0.65 19.81 -21.77
N THR A 132 -0.57 20.41 -20.58
CA THR A 132 -0.52 21.87 -20.41
C THR A 132 0.80 22.44 -20.95
N LEU A 133 1.92 21.77 -20.68
CA LEU A 133 3.22 22.18 -21.18
C LEU A 133 3.26 22.15 -22.72
N LYS A 134 2.63 21.15 -23.35
CA LYS A 134 2.51 21.05 -24.81
C LYS A 134 1.69 22.21 -25.40
N VAL A 135 0.62 22.63 -24.72
CA VAL A 135 -0.17 23.80 -25.14
C VAL A 135 0.68 25.07 -25.04
N ALA A 136 1.39 25.27 -23.92
CA ALA A 136 2.24 26.44 -23.72
C ALA A 136 3.35 26.56 -24.77
N ILE A 137 4.01 25.44 -25.11
CA ILE A 137 5.03 25.41 -26.18
C ILE A 137 4.43 25.80 -27.53
N LYS A 138 3.24 25.28 -27.87
CA LYS A 138 2.57 25.67 -29.12
C LYS A 138 2.17 27.14 -29.16
N LEU A 139 1.78 27.71 -28.02
CA LEU A 139 1.49 29.14 -27.93
C LEU A 139 2.75 29.98 -28.11
N ASP A 140 3.89 29.55 -27.56
CA ASP A 140 5.19 30.17 -27.81
C ASP A 140 5.56 30.16 -29.30
N GLU A 141 5.36 29.04 -29.99
CA GLU A 141 5.60 28.94 -31.44
C GLU A 141 4.70 29.89 -32.26
N ILE A 142 3.41 29.94 -31.94
CA ILE A 142 2.44 30.81 -32.64
C ILE A 142 2.75 32.29 -32.43
N ASN A 143 3.07 32.66 -31.18
CA ASN A 143 3.30 34.05 -30.80
C ASN A 143 4.75 34.50 -31.00
N GLN A 144 5.63 33.59 -31.45
CA GLN A 144 7.07 33.81 -31.54
C GLN A 144 7.68 34.30 -30.22
N THR A 145 7.20 33.74 -29.11
CA THR A 145 7.69 34.00 -27.76
C THR A 145 8.48 32.82 -27.23
N GLN A 146 9.19 33.02 -26.12
CA GLN A 146 10.06 31.99 -25.55
C GLN A 146 9.79 31.76 -24.04
N VAL A 147 8.55 32.03 -23.61
CA VAL A 147 8.15 32.08 -22.21
C VAL A 147 8.42 30.77 -21.48
N VAL A 148 8.13 29.63 -22.11
CA VAL A 148 8.36 28.31 -21.50
C VAL A 148 9.85 28.07 -21.24
N LYS A 149 10.72 28.51 -22.16
CA LYS A 149 12.17 28.38 -22.00
C LYS A 149 12.67 29.28 -20.88
N ASP A 150 12.22 30.54 -20.84
CA ASP A 150 12.61 31.50 -19.81
C ASP A 150 12.22 31.01 -18.41
N ILE A 151 11.04 30.39 -18.28
CA ILE A 151 10.60 29.76 -17.02
C ILE A 151 11.56 28.63 -16.61
N LEU A 152 11.98 27.78 -17.56
CA LEU A 152 12.89 26.67 -17.28
C LEU A 152 14.30 27.17 -16.93
N ASP A 153 14.80 28.18 -17.63
CA ASP A 153 16.13 28.76 -17.42
C ASP A 153 16.24 29.45 -16.04
N HIS A 154 15.15 30.06 -15.57
CA HIS A 154 15.08 30.68 -14.24
C HIS A 154 14.72 29.73 -13.10
N ALA A 155 14.27 28.50 -13.40
CA ALA A 155 13.92 27.51 -12.39
C ALA A 155 15.17 27.02 -11.64
N LYS A 156 15.25 27.29 -10.34
CA LYS A 156 16.38 26.85 -9.51
C LYS A 156 16.15 25.44 -8.96
N LEU A 157 17.14 24.57 -9.13
CA LEU A 157 17.15 23.26 -8.51
C LEU A 157 17.36 23.36 -6.99
N THR A 158 16.44 22.78 -6.23
CA THR A 158 16.58 22.63 -4.78
C THR A 158 17.63 21.56 -4.45
N ASP A 159 18.12 21.53 -3.21
CA ASP A 159 19.11 20.52 -2.79
C ASP A 159 18.56 19.09 -2.92
N ARG A 160 17.24 18.92 -2.74
CA ARG A 160 16.55 17.67 -3.05
C ARG A 160 16.66 17.30 -4.53
N HIS A 161 16.44 18.24 -5.45
CA HIS A 161 16.58 17.98 -6.90
C HIS A 161 18.02 17.57 -7.26
N LYS A 162 19.02 18.23 -6.66
CA LYS A 162 20.44 17.88 -6.88
C LYS A 162 20.79 16.49 -6.35
N GLN A 163 20.24 16.09 -5.20
CA GLN A 163 20.42 14.74 -4.66
C GLN A 163 19.79 13.68 -5.59
N ILE A 164 18.60 13.97 -6.13
CA ILE A 164 17.93 13.09 -7.11
C ILE A 164 18.79 12.91 -8.35
N LEU A 165 19.36 14.00 -8.90
CA LEU A 165 20.27 13.94 -10.04
C LEU A 165 21.48 13.05 -9.75
N LYS A 166 22.16 13.25 -8.61
CA LYS A 166 23.30 12.40 -8.21
C LYS A 166 22.92 10.92 -8.12
N GLN A 167 21.77 10.60 -7.54
CA GLN A 167 21.30 9.22 -7.40
C GLN A 167 21.00 8.54 -8.75
N GLN A 168 20.52 9.28 -9.75
CA GLN A 168 20.28 8.72 -11.09
C GLN A 168 21.59 8.60 -11.89
N SER A 169 22.49 9.57 -11.82
CA SER A 169 23.77 9.54 -12.55
C SER A 169 24.73 8.45 -12.07
N VAL A 170 24.72 8.09 -10.77
CA VAL A 170 25.56 7.01 -10.23
C VAL A 170 25.13 5.64 -10.78
N LYS A 171 23.82 5.41 -10.97
CA LYS A 171 23.31 4.16 -11.56
C LYS A 171 23.77 3.93 -13.00
N GLU A 172 24.04 4.99 -13.76
CA GLU A 172 24.53 4.87 -15.14
C GLU A 172 26.04 4.56 -15.22
N GLN A 173 26.85 5.05 -14.26
CA GLN A 173 28.30 4.84 -14.26
C GLN A 173 28.72 3.44 -13.80
N ASP A 174 27.97 2.82 -12.87
CA ASP A 174 28.24 1.45 -12.43
C ASP A 174 27.93 0.39 -13.51
N VAL A 175 27.06 0.72 -14.48
CA VAL A 175 26.71 -0.15 -15.61
C VAL A 175 27.77 -0.12 -16.72
N ILE A 176 28.53 0.98 -16.85
CA ILE A 176 29.58 1.10 -17.87
C ILE A 176 30.90 0.45 -17.41
N THR A 177 31.10 0.30 -16.10
CA THR A 177 32.37 -0.21 -15.54
C THR A 177 32.44 -1.75 -15.42
N THR A 178 31.33 -2.47 -15.66
CA THR A 178 31.25 -3.95 -15.57
C THR A 178 31.31 -4.70 -16.92
N LYS A 179 31.72 -4.04 -18.01
CA LYS A 179 32.14 -4.73 -19.24
C LYS A 179 33.66 -4.71 -19.37
N LYS A 180 34.32 -5.71 -18.78
CA LYS A 180 35.64 -6.17 -19.20
C LYS A 180 35.75 -7.67 -19.00
#